data_AF-M7TH44-F1
#
_entry.id   AF-M7TH44-F1
#
_cell.length_a   1.000
_cell.length_b   1.000
_cell.length_c   1.000
_cell.angle_alpha   90.00
_cell.angle_beta   90.00
_cell.angle_gamma   90.00
#
_symmetry.space_group_name_H-M   'P 1'
#
loop_
_entity.id
_entity.type
_entity.pdbx_description
1 polymer ?
#
loop_
_entity_poly.entity_id
_entity_poly.type
_entity_poly.pdbx_seq_one_letter_code
_entity_poly.pdbx_strand_id
1 'polypeptide(L)'
;MTDQRQKPQHGKRPFQHHGSRQSNKRAQKKARKRERDMKNGSAEEVLKFDIQDLLASLNQQNDEAETNGDEVTPAEAGTEGEKLPEQGSEIEVEVVELSSTGDALALQKGSKRIYVVPFAVPGDVVKVKVYRHLGEEGYTVADFISVVKPSPSRDDSRIGCKYFATCSGCQFQMLDYAEQLRVKKRVVEKAFRNFSQLPPELIPAIQDTIGSPLQYSYRTKLTPHFDGPSGWKRNQKPFDKRPEIGFMPKGKRTTLDIEDCPIGTDVVRLGMKSERERMEVEYNKYTRGATILLRESTKRTPKDAATEVEEEHDPARAVRVETDNYVDLKTCITDNKATSTEYIGDYVFHNPAGSFFQNNNSILPVFTNYIREHVLPSSNSTSPTAHTLTPTSTSASTPTPTPTTTTTNPIKYLIDAYSGSGLFTITLSSLFERSTGIDIAEGSIAFARRNAAANGLPPSQANFLAADAGELFKSVAGDYDADRTVVILDPPRKGCDADFLAQLLRFGPRRVVYVSCNVHTQARDVGILVRGHAGEGNGEGKGEQAQAEGQGLGNGNREGEGAKRTRYEIESLRGFDFFPQTSHVEGVAVLNRVEASTE
;
A
#
# COMPACT_ATOMS: atom_id res chain seq x y z
N MET A 1 38.94 41.08 35.13
CA MET A 1 38.34 42.10 36.02
C MET A 1 37.10 42.64 35.33
N THR A 2 35.93 42.47 35.97
CA THR A 2 34.74 43.37 36.02
C THR A 2 34.28 44.11 34.75
N ASP A 3 33.01 44.38 34.47
CA ASP A 3 31.67 44.04 34.95
C ASP A 3 30.74 44.85 34.01
N GLN A 4 29.46 44.48 33.99
CA GLN A 4 28.26 45.10 33.40
C GLN A 4 28.22 46.60 33.07
N ARG A 5 27.34 46.96 32.11
CA ARG A 5 26.25 47.98 32.19
C ARG A 5 25.47 48.01 30.84
N GLN A 6 24.18 47.64 30.81
CA GLN A 6 22.94 48.41 31.05
C GLN A 6 22.34 49.13 29.82
N LYS A 7 21.03 48.91 29.63
CA LYS A 7 20.10 49.48 28.61
C LYS A 7 19.84 50.99 28.82
N PRO A 8 19.13 51.67 27.89
CA PRO A 8 17.72 52.02 28.18
C PRO A 8 16.72 51.99 26.99
N GLN A 9 15.43 51.96 27.37
CA GLN A 9 14.19 52.13 26.58
C GLN A 9 14.00 53.63 26.17
N HIS A 10 13.03 54.18 25.40
CA HIS A 10 11.71 53.80 24.88
C HIS A 10 11.31 54.88 23.83
N GLY A 11 10.49 54.56 22.81
CA GLY A 11 9.86 55.55 21.91
C GLY A 11 8.69 54.95 21.10
N LYS A 12 7.61 55.71 20.91
CA LYS A 12 6.20 55.30 20.69
C LYS A 12 5.81 54.91 19.24
N ARG A 13 4.70 54.14 19.11
CA ARG A 13 4.02 53.63 17.86
C ARG A 13 3.32 54.74 17.03
N PRO A 14 2.85 54.49 15.77
CA PRO A 14 1.52 53.86 15.53
C PRO A 14 1.38 52.90 14.30
N PHE A 15 0.43 51.94 14.41
CA PHE A 15 -0.57 51.39 13.44
C PHE A 15 -0.35 51.54 11.91
N GLN A 16 -0.68 50.63 10.98
CA GLN A 16 -1.45 49.37 10.91
C GLN A 16 -1.26 48.75 9.49
N HIS A 17 -1.20 47.42 9.34
CA HIS A 17 -1.83 46.72 8.22
C HIS A 17 -1.98 45.22 8.55
N HIS A 18 -3.14 44.86 9.10
CA HIS A 18 -3.60 43.49 9.20
C HIS A 18 -4.13 43.06 7.82
N GLY A 19 -3.43 42.18 7.12
CA GLY A 19 -3.91 41.67 5.81
C GLY A 19 -3.43 40.28 5.39
N SER A 20 -2.28 39.79 5.88
CA SER A 20 -1.67 38.57 5.30
C SER A 20 -1.78 37.29 6.14
N ARG A 21 -2.15 37.39 7.42
CA ARG A 21 -2.17 36.21 8.33
C ARG A 21 -3.47 35.42 8.32
N GLN A 22 -4.59 36.01 7.89
CA GLN A 22 -5.90 35.35 7.89
C GLN A 22 -6.14 34.56 6.60
N SER A 23 -5.67 35.03 5.43
CA SER A 23 -5.77 34.31 4.16
C SER A 23 -4.91 33.04 4.17
N ASN A 24 -3.67 33.11 4.69
CA ASN A 24 -2.80 31.94 4.81
C ASN A 24 -3.34 30.88 5.77
N LYS A 25 -3.99 31.28 6.88
CA LYS A 25 -4.65 30.33 7.78
C LYS A 25 -5.89 29.69 7.16
N ARG A 26 -6.65 30.42 6.34
CA ARG A 26 -7.84 29.89 5.64
C ARG A 26 -7.45 28.97 4.48
N ALA A 27 -6.39 29.28 3.75
CA ALA A 27 -5.79 28.42 2.73
C ALA A 27 -5.21 27.14 3.35
N GLN A 28 -4.45 27.24 4.44
CA GLN A 28 -3.99 26.05 5.19
C GLN A 28 -5.14 25.25 5.81
N LYS A 29 -6.23 25.90 6.26
CA LYS A 29 -7.43 25.18 6.74
C LYS A 29 -8.19 24.51 5.60
N LYS A 30 -8.25 25.12 4.41
CA LYS A 30 -8.85 24.52 3.20
C LYS A 30 -7.99 23.37 2.65
N ALA A 31 -6.67 23.51 2.66
CA ALA A 31 -5.73 22.44 2.30
C ALA A 31 -5.81 21.28 3.29
N ARG A 32 -5.80 21.55 4.60
CA ARG A 32 -6.03 20.54 5.65
C ARG A 32 -7.45 19.96 5.65
N LYS A 33 -8.44 20.70 5.11
CA LYS A 33 -9.81 20.21 4.92
C LYS A 33 -9.87 19.28 3.70
N ARG A 34 -9.33 19.68 2.54
CA ARG A 34 -9.16 18.80 1.36
C ARG A 34 -8.33 17.54 1.66
N GLU A 35 -7.25 17.66 2.42
CA GLU A 35 -6.42 16.54 2.89
C GLU A 35 -7.17 15.64 3.89
N ARG A 36 -8.10 16.20 4.66
CA ARG A 36 -8.97 15.46 5.58
C ARG A 36 -10.18 14.82 4.87
N ASP A 37 -10.61 15.40 3.76
CA ASP A 37 -11.70 14.93 2.90
C ASP A 37 -11.23 13.78 1.96
N MET A 38 -9.93 13.50 1.90
CA MET A 38 -9.32 12.39 1.14
C MET A 38 -8.86 11.20 2.01
N LYS A 39 -9.40 11.05 3.22
CA LYS A 39 -9.00 10.01 4.19
C LYS A 39 -9.67 8.64 4.01
N ASN A 40 -10.17 8.32 2.82
CA ASN A 40 -10.82 7.03 2.60
C ASN A 40 -9.74 5.93 2.44
N GLY A 41 -9.90 4.81 3.15
CA GLY A 41 -8.99 3.66 3.13
C GLY A 41 -8.07 3.51 4.35
N SER A 42 -8.47 4.08 5.50
CA SER A 42 -7.79 3.82 6.79
C SER A 42 -8.13 2.43 7.34
N ALA A 43 -7.26 1.84 8.17
CA ALA A 43 -7.53 0.51 8.75
C ALA A 43 -8.83 0.48 9.57
N GLU A 44 -9.15 1.56 10.30
CA GLU A 44 -10.38 1.69 11.08
C GLU A 44 -11.63 1.71 10.18
N GLU A 45 -11.57 2.43 9.07
CA GLU A 45 -12.68 2.52 8.11
C GLU A 45 -12.87 1.19 7.35
N VAL A 46 -11.78 0.56 6.93
CA VAL A 46 -11.80 -0.76 6.30
C VAL A 46 -12.46 -1.79 7.23
N LEU A 47 -12.01 -1.84 8.48
CA LEU A 47 -12.59 -2.72 9.49
C LEU A 47 -14.09 -2.43 9.72
N LYS A 48 -14.48 -1.15 9.72
CA LYS A 48 -15.89 -0.76 9.85
C LYS A 48 -16.76 -1.34 8.73
N PHE A 49 -16.31 -1.29 7.48
CA PHE A 49 -17.05 -1.90 6.36
C PHE A 49 -17.17 -3.42 6.54
N ASP A 50 -16.09 -4.12 6.90
CA ASP A 50 -16.14 -5.57 7.14
C ASP A 50 -17.12 -5.95 8.26
N ILE A 51 -17.15 -5.16 9.35
CA ILE A 51 -18.08 -5.36 10.47
C ILE A 51 -19.53 -5.13 10.02
N GLN A 52 -19.78 -4.08 9.23
CA GLN A 52 -21.12 -3.79 8.72
C GLN A 52 -21.62 -4.88 7.76
N ASP A 53 -20.76 -5.37 6.87
CA ASP A 53 -21.07 -6.48 5.96
C ASP A 53 -21.42 -7.75 6.75
N LEU A 54 -20.64 -8.06 7.80
CA LEU A 54 -20.91 -9.20 8.67
C LEU A 54 -22.25 -9.04 9.42
N LEU A 55 -22.53 -7.87 10.01
CA LEU A 55 -23.81 -7.62 10.67
C LEU A 55 -25.00 -7.76 9.70
N ALA A 56 -24.87 -7.26 8.47
CA ALA A 56 -25.91 -7.38 7.45
C ALA A 56 -26.20 -8.84 7.08
N SER A 57 -25.14 -9.64 6.86
CA SER A 57 -25.29 -11.07 6.55
C SER A 57 -25.92 -11.88 7.69
N LEU A 58 -25.55 -11.59 8.95
CA LEU A 58 -26.13 -12.24 10.12
C LEU A 58 -27.62 -11.89 10.30
N ASN A 59 -28.03 -10.67 9.96
CA ASN A 59 -29.44 -10.29 10.02
C ASN A 59 -30.26 -11.00 8.93
N GLN A 60 -29.76 -11.07 7.70
CA GLN A 60 -30.42 -11.78 6.59
C GLN A 60 -30.64 -13.27 6.89
N GLN A 61 -29.64 -13.95 7.48
CA GLN A 61 -29.77 -15.36 7.85
C GLN A 61 -30.86 -15.61 8.90
N ASN A 62 -31.06 -14.68 9.84
CA ASN A 62 -32.15 -14.79 10.82
C ASN A 62 -33.52 -14.58 10.16
N ASP A 63 -33.64 -13.59 9.26
CA ASP A 63 -34.90 -13.33 8.54
C ASP A 63 -35.29 -14.54 7.66
N GLU A 64 -34.32 -15.21 7.02
CA GLU A 64 -34.55 -16.43 6.23
C GLU A 64 -34.91 -17.65 7.10
N ALA A 65 -34.34 -17.77 8.31
CA ALA A 65 -34.68 -18.84 9.23
C ALA A 65 -36.09 -18.67 9.85
N GLU A 66 -36.48 -17.44 10.16
CA GLU A 66 -37.83 -17.11 10.64
C GLU A 66 -38.91 -17.34 9.57
N THR A 67 -38.59 -17.11 8.29
CA THR A 67 -39.53 -17.32 7.17
C THR A 67 -39.69 -18.78 6.76
N ASN A 68 -38.70 -19.64 7.01
CA ASN A 68 -38.73 -21.06 6.64
C ASN A 68 -39.35 -21.99 7.70
N GLY A 69 -39.79 -21.46 8.85
CA GLY A 69 -40.55 -22.23 9.84
C GLY A 69 -39.74 -23.28 10.60
N ASP A 70 -38.41 -23.21 10.55
CA ASP A 70 -37.54 -23.94 11.48
C ASP A 70 -37.79 -23.40 12.90
N GLU A 71 -37.74 -24.26 13.93
CA GLU A 71 -37.75 -23.84 15.34
C GLU A 71 -36.49 -23.02 15.63
N VAL A 72 -36.52 -21.75 15.23
CA VAL A 72 -35.58 -20.75 15.73
C VAL A 72 -36.09 -20.40 17.12
N THR A 73 -35.38 -20.87 18.16
CA THR A 73 -35.52 -20.24 19.47
C THR A 73 -35.32 -18.74 19.25
N PRO A 74 -36.30 -17.87 19.55
CA PRO A 74 -36.15 -16.45 19.30
C PRO A 74 -34.96 -15.98 20.14
N ALA A 75 -33.82 -15.75 19.47
CA ALA A 75 -32.76 -14.96 20.04
C ALA A 75 -33.35 -13.56 20.14
N GLU A 76 -33.83 -13.23 21.34
CA GLU A 76 -34.48 -11.97 21.67
C GLU A 76 -33.79 -10.81 20.95
N ALA A 77 -34.61 -10.01 20.25
CA ALA A 77 -34.20 -8.85 19.49
C ALA A 77 -33.18 -8.00 20.28
N GLY A 78 -31.91 -8.13 19.91
CA GLY A 78 -30.81 -7.40 20.53
C GLY A 78 -30.77 -5.94 20.06
N THR A 79 -31.70 -5.13 20.53
CA THR A 79 -31.55 -3.67 20.64
C THR A 79 -32.25 -3.25 21.94
N GLU A 80 -31.43 -2.88 22.93
CA GLU A 80 -31.76 -2.60 24.35
C GLU A 80 -31.62 -3.79 25.31
N GLY A 81 -30.43 -3.96 25.91
CA GLY A 81 -30.24 -4.76 27.14
C GLY A 81 -29.16 -5.84 27.12
N GLU A 82 -28.45 -6.07 26.00
CA GLU A 82 -27.39 -7.08 25.96
C GLU A 82 -26.26 -6.74 26.96
N LYS A 83 -26.12 -7.57 28.00
CA LYS A 83 -25.12 -7.37 29.04
C LYS A 83 -23.75 -7.81 28.51
N LEU A 84 -22.97 -6.84 28.05
CA LEU A 84 -21.60 -7.08 27.59
C LEU A 84 -20.72 -7.63 28.73
N PRO A 85 -19.79 -8.56 28.44
CA PRO A 85 -18.84 -9.05 29.42
C PRO A 85 -17.98 -7.92 30.01
N GLU A 86 -17.51 -8.10 31.25
CA GLU A 86 -16.67 -7.09 31.91
C GLU A 86 -15.32 -6.91 31.18
N GLN A 87 -14.82 -5.67 31.09
CA GLN A 87 -13.47 -5.44 30.56
C GLN A 87 -12.43 -6.17 31.41
N GLY A 88 -11.52 -6.87 30.75
CA GLY A 88 -10.51 -7.72 31.38
C GLY A 88 -10.97 -9.15 31.68
N SER A 89 -12.26 -9.47 31.49
CA SER A 89 -12.75 -10.85 31.59
C SER A 89 -12.24 -11.72 30.44
N GLU A 90 -12.10 -13.01 30.71
CA GLU A 90 -11.75 -14.01 29.70
C GLU A 90 -13.01 -14.73 29.24
N ILE A 91 -13.25 -14.77 27.93
CA ILE A 91 -14.41 -15.40 27.30
C ILE A 91 -13.98 -16.28 26.13
N GLU A 92 -14.86 -17.17 25.70
CA GLU A 92 -14.72 -17.92 24.46
C GLU A 92 -15.57 -17.28 23.36
N VAL A 93 -14.98 -17.14 22.18
CA VAL A 93 -15.64 -16.64 20.96
C VAL A 93 -15.31 -17.54 19.78
N GLU A 94 -16.26 -17.68 18.86
CA GLU A 94 -16.11 -18.43 17.62
C GLU A 94 -15.85 -17.46 16.48
N VAL A 95 -14.78 -17.70 15.72
CA VAL A 95 -14.39 -16.86 14.59
C VAL A 95 -15.26 -17.18 13.38
N VAL A 96 -15.88 -16.15 12.83
CA VAL A 96 -16.76 -16.25 11.67
C VAL A 96 -16.03 -15.87 10.39
N GLU A 97 -15.26 -14.79 10.42
CA GLU A 97 -14.60 -14.24 9.23
C GLU A 97 -13.24 -13.60 9.56
N LEU A 98 -12.36 -13.49 8.55
CA LEU A 98 -11.19 -12.63 8.58
C LEU A 98 -11.51 -11.26 7.97
N SER A 99 -11.28 -10.19 8.72
CA SER A 99 -11.38 -8.83 8.18
C SER A 99 -10.25 -8.56 7.18
N SER A 100 -10.46 -7.54 6.34
CA SER A 100 -9.50 -7.03 5.37
C SER A 100 -8.26 -6.42 6.03
N THR A 101 -8.30 -6.18 7.34
CA THR A 101 -7.14 -5.74 8.14
C THR A 101 -6.27 -6.90 8.65
N GLY A 102 -6.75 -8.14 8.55
CA GLY A 102 -6.08 -9.35 9.01
C GLY A 102 -6.42 -9.79 10.43
N ASP A 103 -7.29 -9.07 11.13
CA ASP A 103 -7.84 -9.51 12.41
C ASP A 103 -9.15 -10.30 12.17
N ALA A 104 -9.40 -11.30 13.00
CA ALA A 104 -10.62 -12.11 12.97
C ALA A 104 -11.83 -11.33 13.52
N LEU A 105 -12.99 -11.59 12.93
CA LEU A 105 -14.30 -11.17 13.42
C LEU A 105 -14.99 -12.40 14.01
N ALA A 106 -15.29 -12.34 15.30
CA ALA A 106 -15.81 -13.45 16.08
C ALA A 106 -17.11 -13.07 16.80
N LEU A 107 -17.91 -14.08 17.14
CA LEU A 107 -19.13 -13.95 17.92
C LEU A 107 -19.02 -14.76 19.19
N GLN A 108 -19.63 -14.26 20.26
CA GLN A 108 -19.89 -15.07 21.45
C GLN A 108 -21.22 -15.79 21.27
N LYS A 109 -21.32 -17.04 21.75
CA LYS A 109 -22.58 -17.80 21.69
C LYS A 109 -23.72 -17.03 22.34
N GLY A 110 -24.82 -16.84 21.61
CA GLY A 110 -26.00 -16.10 22.07
C GLY A 110 -25.84 -14.57 22.05
N SER A 111 -24.79 -14.04 21.43
CA SER A 111 -24.51 -12.61 21.31
C SER A 111 -24.41 -12.18 19.84
N LYS A 112 -24.93 -10.99 19.51
CA LYS A 112 -24.73 -10.35 18.19
C LYS A 112 -23.52 -9.40 18.19
N ARG A 113 -22.82 -9.27 19.32
CA ARG A 113 -21.64 -8.42 19.44
C ARG A 113 -20.48 -9.01 18.66
N ILE A 114 -19.92 -8.24 17.73
CA ILE A 114 -18.70 -8.62 17.02
C ILE A 114 -17.48 -8.34 17.89
N TYR A 115 -16.62 -9.35 18.01
CA TYR A 115 -15.31 -9.27 18.65
C TYR A 115 -14.21 -9.27 17.58
N VAL A 116 -13.33 -8.27 17.63
CA VAL A 116 -12.16 -8.16 16.77
C VAL A 116 -10.98 -8.77 17.51
N VAL A 117 -10.46 -9.88 16.97
CA VAL A 117 -9.48 -10.74 17.64
C VAL A 117 -8.27 -10.97 16.73
N PRO A 118 -7.03 -10.72 17.16
CA PRO A 118 -5.86 -11.02 16.35
C PRO A 118 -5.53 -12.53 16.36
N PHE A 119 -4.77 -13.00 15.38
CA PHE A 119 -4.14 -14.33 15.36
C PHE A 119 -5.09 -15.55 15.38
N ALA A 120 -6.34 -15.33 15.00
CA ALA A 120 -7.36 -16.37 14.84
C ALA A 120 -7.89 -16.37 13.41
N VAL A 121 -8.48 -17.49 12.97
CA VAL A 121 -8.98 -17.68 11.59
C VAL A 121 -10.39 -18.31 11.61
N PRO A 122 -11.18 -18.19 10.53
CA PRO A 122 -12.56 -18.67 10.48
C PRO A 122 -12.71 -20.13 10.90
N GLY A 123 -13.65 -20.39 11.81
CA GLY A 123 -13.90 -21.69 12.42
C GLY A 123 -13.07 -22.00 13.67
N ASP A 124 -12.12 -21.14 14.06
CA ASP A 124 -11.45 -21.28 15.35
C ASP A 124 -12.44 -20.94 16.49
N VAL A 125 -12.42 -21.71 17.58
CA VAL A 125 -12.93 -21.25 18.87
C VAL A 125 -11.74 -20.83 19.71
N VAL A 126 -11.73 -19.57 20.14
CA VAL A 126 -10.59 -18.95 20.83
C VAL A 126 -10.99 -18.39 22.17
N LYS A 127 -10.06 -18.50 23.12
CA LYS A 127 -10.14 -17.82 24.41
C LYS A 127 -9.52 -16.44 24.24
N VAL A 128 -10.25 -15.40 24.65
CA VAL A 128 -9.85 -14.00 24.49
C VAL A 128 -10.04 -13.23 25.78
N LYS A 129 -9.26 -12.17 25.97
CA LYS A 129 -9.45 -11.20 27.04
C LYS A 129 -10.13 -9.96 26.49
N VAL A 130 -11.28 -9.60 27.03
CA VAL A 130 -12.01 -8.39 26.61
C VAL A 130 -11.16 -7.16 26.93
N TYR A 131 -10.82 -6.36 25.92
CA TYR A 131 -10.01 -5.15 26.10
C TYR A 131 -10.87 -3.90 26.16
N ARG A 132 -11.62 -3.60 25.08
CA ARG A 132 -12.40 -2.37 24.97
C ARG A 132 -13.67 -2.57 24.15
N HIS A 133 -14.81 -2.13 24.70
CA HIS A 133 -16.05 -2.01 23.94
C HIS A 133 -16.08 -0.68 23.18
N LEU A 134 -16.35 -0.75 21.89
CA LEU A 134 -16.59 0.38 21.02
C LEU A 134 -18.08 0.45 20.74
N GLY A 135 -18.79 1.16 21.62
CA GLY A 135 -20.25 1.22 21.64
C GLY A 135 -20.84 1.88 20.41
N GLU A 136 -20.29 3.04 20.01
CA GLU A 136 -20.75 3.80 18.85
C GLU A 136 -20.49 3.06 17.53
N GLU A 137 -19.41 2.29 17.47
CA GLU A 137 -19.00 1.54 16.28
C GLU A 137 -19.53 0.10 16.25
N GLY A 138 -20.17 -0.37 17.34
CA GLY A 138 -20.88 -1.65 17.38
C GLY A 138 -20.00 -2.90 17.60
N TYR A 139 -18.75 -2.78 18.04
CA TYR A 139 -17.85 -3.93 18.21
C TYR A 139 -17.01 -3.90 19.49
N THR A 140 -16.31 -4.98 19.78
CA THR A 140 -15.41 -5.13 20.93
C THR A 140 -14.03 -5.53 20.44
N VAL A 141 -12.97 -4.88 20.94
CA VAL A 141 -11.60 -5.34 20.72
C VAL A 141 -11.24 -6.29 21.86
N ALA A 142 -10.63 -7.43 21.53
CA ALA A 142 -10.17 -8.42 22.51
C ALA A 142 -8.74 -8.88 22.20
N ASP A 143 -7.97 -9.15 23.27
CA ASP A 143 -6.64 -9.73 23.17
C ASP A 143 -6.76 -11.25 23.03
N PHE A 144 -6.05 -11.82 22.06
CA PHE A 144 -5.93 -13.27 21.90
C PHE A 144 -5.19 -13.89 23.08
N ILE A 145 -5.71 -15.01 23.63
CA ILE A 145 -5.04 -15.81 24.67
C ILE A 145 -4.58 -17.15 24.11
N SER A 146 -5.52 -17.94 23.60
CA SER A 146 -5.24 -19.30 23.11
C SER A 146 -6.35 -19.82 22.19
N VAL A 147 -6.02 -20.81 21.36
CA VAL A 147 -7.04 -21.61 20.67
C VAL A 147 -7.59 -22.67 21.60
N VAL A 148 -8.92 -22.75 21.69
CA VAL A 148 -9.64 -23.82 22.39
C VAL A 148 -9.94 -24.96 21.42
N LYS A 149 -10.38 -24.62 20.20
CA LYS A 149 -10.63 -25.58 19.12
C LYS A 149 -10.14 -24.99 17.79
N PRO A 150 -9.16 -25.62 17.10
CA PRO A 150 -8.68 -25.12 15.82
C PRO A 150 -9.69 -25.36 14.70
N SER A 151 -9.76 -24.42 13.76
CA SER A 151 -10.42 -24.60 12.47
C SER A 151 -9.70 -25.64 11.59
N PRO A 152 -10.37 -26.22 10.59
CA PRO A 152 -9.71 -27.08 9.60
C PRO A 152 -8.61 -26.38 8.79
N SER A 153 -8.68 -25.05 8.65
CA SER A 153 -7.68 -24.24 7.94
C SER A 153 -6.44 -23.90 8.77
N ARG A 154 -6.47 -24.14 10.08
CA ARG A 154 -5.40 -23.80 11.00
C ARG A 154 -4.44 -24.98 11.18
N ASP A 155 -3.15 -24.71 11.02
CA ASP A 155 -2.08 -25.64 11.37
C ASP A 155 -0.89 -24.89 11.98
N ASP A 156 -0.74 -25.02 13.29
CA ASP A 156 0.31 -24.35 14.05
C ASP A 156 1.70 -24.93 13.79
N SER A 157 1.83 -26.11 13.15
CA SER A 157 3.14 -26.64 12.75
C SER A 157 3.83 -25.82 11.65
N ARG A 158 3.07 -24.98 10.92
CA ARG A 158 3.60 -24.03 9.93
C ARG A 158 4.21 -22.75 10.54
N ILE A 159 3.97 -22.51 11.83
CA ILE A 159 4.41 -21.30 12.53
C ILE A 159 5.93 -21.35 12.69
N GLY A 160 6.64 -20.55 11.89
CA GLY A 160 8.11 -20.48 11.92
C GLY A 160 8.66 -19.53 13.00
N CYS A 161 7.81 -18.70 13.63
CA CYS A 161 8.23 -17.69 14.58
C CYS A 161 7.70 -17.96 15.99
N LYS A 162 8.59 -18.10 16.97
CA LYS A 162 8.21 -18.29 18.39
C LYS A 162 7.46 -17.11 19.01
N TYR A 163 7.47 -15.94 18.36
CA TYR A 163 6.77 -14.73 18.79
C TYR A 163 5.44 -14.50 18.06
N PHE A 164 5.06 -15.40 17.17
CA PHE A 164 3.73 -15.38 16.58
C PHE A 164 2.65 -15.43 17.68
N ALA A 165 1.50 -14.85 17.43
CA ALA A 165 0.45 -14.59 18.42
C ALA A 165 0.80 -13.57 19.53
N THR A 166 1.97 -12.93 19.47
CA THR A 166 2.31 -11.79 20.37
C THR A 166 2.80 -10.59 19.56
N CYS A 167 3.81 -10.77 18.71
CA CYS A 167 4.38 -9.73 17.85
C CYS A 167 3.34 -9.25 16.82
N SER A 168 3.26 -7.94 16.59
CA SER A 168 2.33 -7.34 15.61
C SER A 168 2.71 -7.54 14.13
N GLY A 169 3.87 -8.16 13.86
CA GLY A 169 4.46 -8.20 12.52
C GLY A 169 3.84 -9.19 11.53
N CYS A 170 3.28 -10.31 12.00
CA CYS A 170 2.72 -11.36 11.14
C CYS A 170 1.34 -11.79 11.65
N GLN A 171 0.40 -12.05 10.74
CA GLN A 171 -0.98 -12.40 11.05
C GLN A 171 -1.32 -13.84 10.67
N PHE A 172 -0.64 -14.43 9.67
CA PHE A 172 -1.13 -15.62 8.96
C PHE A 172 -0.22 -16.85 9.00
N GLN A 173 0.75 -16.94 9.92
CA GLN A 173 1.71 -18.06 9.93
C GLN A 173 1.08 -19.44 10.13
N MET A 174 -0.13 -19.50 10.67
CA MET A 174 -0.90 -20.73 10.88
C MET A 174 -1.72 -21.16 9.65
N LEU A 175 -1.82 -20.32 8.60
CA LEU A 175 -2.56 -20.62 7.39
C LEU A 175 -1.67 -21.23 6.32
N ASP A 176 -2.24 -22.16 5.56
CA ASP A 176 -1.64 -22.59 4.30
C ASP A 176 -1.45 -21.40 3.34
N TYR A 177 -0.34 -21.38 2.61
CA TYR A 177 -0.01 -20.23 1.79
C TYR A 177 -1.04 -19.97 0.68
N ALA A 178 -1.64 -21.02 0.12
CA ALA A 178 -2.72 -20.84 -0.86
C ALA A 178 -3.93 -20.11 -0.25
N GLU A 179 -4.22 -20.37 1.03
CA GLU A 179 -5.28 -19.66 1.75
C GLU A 179 -4.91 -18.20 2.03
N GLN A 180 -3.65 -17.90 2.33
CA GLN A 180 -3.18 -16.51 2.46
C GLN A 180 -3.42 -15.72 1.16
N LEU A 181 -3.15 -16.33 -0.01
CA LEU A 181 -3.37 -15.70 -1.32
C LEU A 181 -4.85 -15.48 -1.62
N ARG A 182 -5.73 -16.42 -1.22
CA ARG A 182 -7.19 -16.28 -1.33
C ARG A 182 -7.73 -15.17 -0.43
N VAL A 183 -7.26 -15.09 0.81
CA VAL A 183 -7.61 -13.99 1.73
C VAL A 183 -7.19 -12.65 1.12
N LYS A 184 -5.96 -12.54 0.61
CA LYS A 184 -5.48 -11.31 -0.05
C LYS A 184 -6.27 -10.93 -1.29
N LYS A 185 -6.71 -11.90 -2.09
CA LYS A 185 -7.61 -11.67 -3.22
C LYS A 185 -8.93 -11.05 -2.75
N ARG A 186 -9.53 -11.62 -1.70
CA ARG A 186 -10.77 -11.11 -1.09
C ARG A 186 -10.63 -9.68 -0.59
N VAL A 187 -9.46 -9.30 -0.06
CA VAL A 187 -9.18 -7.91 0.32
C VAL A 187 -9.29 -6.96 -0.87
N VAL A 188 -8.75 -7.35 -2.04
CA VAL A 188 -8.87 -6.56 -3.27
C VAL A 188 -10.33 -6.48 -3.74
N GLU A 189 -11.06 -7.61 -3.71
CA GLU A 189 -12.48 -7.65 -4.06
C GLU A 189 -13.32 -6.70 -3.19
N LYS A 190 -13.14 -6.76 -1.87
CA LYS A 190 -13.82 -5.88 -0.92
C LYS A 190 -13.42 -4.42 -1.09
N ALA A 191 -12.15 -4.14 -1.35
CA ALA A 191 -11.67 -2.78 -1.60
C ALA A 191 -12.39 -2.15 -2.81
N PHE A 192 -12.46 -2.87 -3.94
CA PHE A 192 -13.15 -2.36 -5.13
C PHE A 192 -14.66 -2.28 -4.94
N ARG A 193 -15.30 -3.23 -4.23
CA ARG A 193 -16.72 -3.14 -3.89
C ARG A 193 -17.04 -1.89 -3.06
N ASN A 194 -16.25 -1.64 -2.01
CA ASN A 194 -16.64 -0.68 -0.97
C ASN A 194 -16.08 0.73 -1.21
N PHE A 195 -14.97 0.87 -1.92
CA PHE A 195 -14.26 2.15 -2.05
C PHE A 195 -14.25 2.74 -3.47
N SER A 196 -14.52 1.94 -4.52
CA SER A 196 -14.45 2.43 -5.90
C SER A 196 -15.61 3.37 -6.26
N GLN A 197 -16.78 3.21 -5.63
CA GLN A 197 -18.02 3.88 -6.03
C GLN A 197 -18.36 3.62 -7.51
N LEU A 198 -18.03 2.42 -8.00
CA LEU A 198 -18.37 1.95 -9.34
C LEU A 198 -19.51 0.92 -9.25
N PRO A 199 -20.42 0.90 -10.23
CA PRO A 199 -21.30 -0.24 -10.43
C PRO A 199 -20.50 -1.54 -10.62
N PRO A 200 -20.95 -2.69 -10.08
CA PRO A 200 -20.24 -3.97 -10.19
C PRO A 200 -19.89 -4.38 -11.63
N GLU A 201 -20.73 -4.03 -12.60
CA GLU A 201 -20.52 -4.32 -14.03
C GLU A 201 -19.30 -3.60 -14.65
N LEU A 202 -18.80 -2.53 -14.01
CA LEU A 202 -17.59 -1.83 -14.44
C LEU A 202 -16.31 -2.37 -13.77
N ILE A 203 -16.46 -3.30 -12.82
CA ILE A 203 -15.34 -3.90 -12.09
C ILE A 203 -15.12 -5.31 -12.66
N PRO A 204 -14.02 -5.56 -13.40
CA PRO A 204 -13.73 -6.89 -13.88
C PRO A 204 -13.48 -7.85 -12.71
N ALA A 205 -13.64 -9.15 -12.97
CA ALA A 205 -13.31 -10.16 -11.98
C ALA A 205 -11.86 -9.98 -11.50
N ILE A 206 -11.68 -9.89 -10.18
CA ILE A 206 -10.36 -9.81 -9.59
C ILE A 206 -9.63 -11.13 -9.85
N GLN A 207 -8.43 -11.05 -10.43
CA GLN A 207 -7.61 -12.22 -10.71
C GLN A 207 -6.95 -12.75 -9.42
N ASP A 208 -6.43 -13.97 -9.49
CA ASP A 208 -5.75 -14.59 -8.36
C ASP A 208 -4.49 -13.83 -7.94
N THR A 209 -4.28 -13.68 -6.63
CA THR A 209 -3.08 -13.04 -6.08
C THR A 209 -1.84 -13.82 -6.50
N ILE A 210 -0.84 -13.16 -7.10
CA ILE A 210 0.47 -13.79 -7.33
C ILE A 210 1.25 -13.85 -6.02
N GLY A 211 1.71 -15.04 -5.65
CA GLY A 211 2.54 -15.25 -4.48
C GLY A 211 3.99 -14.83 -4.68
N SER A 212 4.63 -14.41 -3.58
CA SER A 212 6.09 -14.35 -3.47
C SER A 212 6.71 -15.75 -3.64
N PRO A 213 7.85 -15.88 -4.33
CA PRO A 213 8.62 -17.12 -4.39
C PRO A 213 9.11 -17.60 -3.01
N LEU A 214 9.39 -16.67 -2.09
CA LEU A 214 9.79 -16.98 -0.72
C LEU A 214 8.73 -16.53 0.28
N GLN A 215 8.37 -17.41 1.22
CA GLN A 215 7.40 -17.13 2.29
C GLN A 215 8.06 -16.72 3.62
N TYR A 216 9.32 -17.10 3.79
CA TYR A 216 10.22 -16.74 4.89
C TYR A 216 11.55 -16.29 4.27
N SER A 217 12.44 -15.68 5.07
CA SER A 217 13.73 -15.18 4.59
C SER A 217 13.66 -14.26 3.36
N TYR A 218 12.57 -13.51 3.17
CA TYR A 218 12.37 -12.64 2.03
C TYR A 218 12.71 -11.17 2.33
N ARG A 219 12.66 -10.78 3.62
CA ARG A 219 12.63 -9.38 4.04
C ARG A 219 14.04 -8.80 4.17
N THR A 220 14.40 -7.93 3.23
CA THR A 220 15.73 -7.33 3.11
C THR A 220 15.97 -6.17 4.07
N LYS A 221 14.93 -5.71 4.79
CA LYS A 221 15.05 -4.66 5.81
C LYS A 221 14.18 -4.91 7.03
N LEU A 222 14.83 -4.85 8.19
CA LEU A 222 14.19 -4.80 9.50
C LEU A 222 14.60 -3.53 10.23
N THR A 223 13.69 -3.04 11.08
CA THR A 223 13.91 -1.84 11.91
C THR A 223 13.50 -2.11 13.36
N PRO A 224 14.15 -3.08 14.05
CA PRO A 224 13.90 -3.28 15.46
C PRO A 224 14.19 -2.00 16.24
N HIS A 225 13.49 -1.80 17.34
CA HIS A 225 13.65 -0.64 18.20
C HIS A 225 13.76 -1.08 19.65
N PHE A 226 14.18 -0.14 20.50
CA PHE A 226 14.12 -0.25 21.93
C PHE A 226 13.59 1.04 22.52
N ASP A 227 12.82 0.92 23.60
CA ASP A 227 12.21 2.06 24.28
C ASP A 227 13.21 2.83 25.13
N GLY A 228 12.93 4.13 25.31
CA GLY A 228 13.65 4.95 26.28
C GLY A 228 13.23 4.63 27.71
N PRO A 229 14.04 5.01 28.72
CA PRO A 229 13.65 4.88 30.12
C PRO A 229 12.33 5.62 30.40
N SER A 230 11.48 5.06 31.27
CA SER A 230 10.15 5.63 31.56
C SER A 230 10.22 7.06 32.13
N GLY A 231 9.35 7.93 31.61
CA GLY A 231 9.24 9.35 32.01
C GLY A 231 10.30 10.25 31.39
N TRP A 232 9.89 11.41 30.86
CA TRP A 232 10.83 12.42 30.35
C TRP A 232 11.50 13.17 31.51
N LYS A 233 12.82 13.06 31.62
CA LYS A 233 13.64 13.83 32.56
C LYS A 233 14.71 14.59 31.79
N ARG A 234 14.96 15.85 32.19
CA ARG A 234 15.94 16.74 31.54
C ARG A 234 17.36 16.18 31.55
N ASN A 235 17.72 15.40 32.58
CA ASN A 235 18.97 14.65 32.70
C ASN A 235 18.66 13.15 32.84
N GLN A 236 18.37 12.50 31.72
CA GLN A 236 18.09 11.07 31.70
C GLN A 236 19.43 10.32 31.86
N LYS A 237 19.51 9.44 32.86
CA LYS A 237 20.67 8.57 33.02
C LYS A 237 20.75 7.59 31.84
N PRO A 238 21.96 7.16 31.45
CA PRO A 238 22.08 6.06 30.51
C PRO A 238 21.42 4.78 31.03
N PHE A 239 21.20 3.82 30.14
CA PHE A 239 20.67 2.51 30.55
C PHE A 239 21.64 1.79 31.50
N ASP A 240 21.09 1.09 32.50
CA ASP A 240 21.87 0.28 33.46
C ASP A 240 22.09 -1.16 32.97
N LYS A 241 21.32 -1.59 31.96
CA LYS A 241 21.45 -2.88 31.26
C LYS A 241 20.95 -2.74 29.84
N ARG A 242 21.25 -3.71 28.97
CA ARG A 242 20.70 -3.77 27.61
C ARG A 242 19.16 -3.68 27.66
N PRO A 243 18.53 -2.74 26.92
CA PRO A 243 17.08 -2.70 26.83
C PRO A 243 16.55 -3.90 26.03
N GLU A 244 15.24 -4.11 26.09
CA GLU A 244 14.54 -5.00 25.18
C GLU A 244 14.65 -4.43 23.76
N ILE A 245 15.01 -5.26 22.78
CA ILE A 245 15.21 -4.86 21.39
C ILE A 245 14.31 -5.74 20.51
N GLY A 246 13.44 -5.14 19.72
CA GLY A 246 12.58 -5.88 18.80
C GLY A 246 11.46 -5.04 18.22
N PHE A 247 10.24 -5.57 18.29
CA PHE A 247 9.05 -4.97 17.68
C PHE A 247 7.92 -4.84 18.70
N MET A 248 6.85 -4.12 18.38
CA MET A 248 5.73 -3.98 19.31
C MET A 248 4.84 -5.23 19.33
N PRO A 249 4.36 -5.69 20.50
CA PRO A 249 3.23 -6.60 20.58
C PRO A 249 1.98 -6.01 19.93
N LYS A 250 1.08 -6.87 19.44
CA LYS A 250 -0.24 -6.43 18.97
C LYS A 250 -0.98 -5.70 20.12
N GLY A 251 -1.54 -4.53 19.80
CA GLY A 251 -2.32 -3.72 20.75
C GLY A 251 -1.50 -2.96 21.80
N LYS A 252 -0.17 -3.13 21.87
CA LYS A 252 0.69 -2.46 22.86
C LYS A 252 1.72 -1.54 22.22
N ARG A 253 2.16 -0.54 22.97
CA ARG A 253 3.16 0.48 22.54
C ARG A 253 4.50 0.31 23.25
N THR A 254 4.77 -0.89 23.75
CA THR A 254 6.04 -1.25 24.38
C THR A 254 6.79 -2.20 23.45
N THR A 255 8.11 -2.20 23.53
CA THR A 255 8.96 -3.13 22.78
C THR A 255 8.78 -4.55 23.32
N LEU A 256 8.76 -5.54 22.44
CA LEU A 256 8.93 -6.97 22.74
C LEU A 256 10.37 -7.35 22.41
N ASP A 257 11.09 -7.96 23.35
CA ASP A 257 12.44 -8.44 23.09
C ASP A 257 12.42 -9.63 22.11
N ILE A 258 12.97 -9.42 20.92
CA ILE A 258 12.98 -10.36 19.80
C ILE A 258 14.42 -10.59 19.35
N GLU A 259 14.95 -11.81 19.53
CA GLU A 259 16.32 -12.09 19.08
C GLU A 259 16.43 -12.46 17.60
N ASP A 260 15.35 -12.94 16.99
CA ASP A 260 15.35 -13.39 15.61
C ASP A 260 13.98 -13.17 14.94
N CYS A 261 14.01 -12.92 13.64
CA CYS A 261 12.82 -12.68 12.82
C CYS A 261 12.91 -13.53 11.55
N PRO A 262 12.22 -14.70 11.49
CA PRO A 262 12.35 -15.67 10.39
C PRO A 262 11.95 -15.17 9.01
N ILE A 263 11.21 -14.05 8.92
CA ILE A 263 10.89 -13.43 7.63
C ILE A 263 12.05 -12.59 7.09
N GLY A 264 13.01 -12.18 7.92
CA GLY A 264 14.22 -11.47 7.52
C GLY A 264 15.18 -12.39 6.78
N THR A 265 15.88 -11.88 5.76
CA THR A 265 16.93 -12.65 5.08
C THR A 265 18.02 -13.07 6.07
N ASP A 266 18.76 -14.14 5.76
CA ASP A 266 19.75 -14.69 6.69
C ASP A 266 20.79 -13.64 7.13
N VAL A 267 21.21 -12.75 6.22
CA VAL A 267 22.14 -11.68 6.57
C VAL A 267 21.52 -10.61 7.47
N VAL A 268 20.23 -10.31 7.31
CA VAL A 268 19.50 -9.40 8.18
C VAL A 268 19.32 -10.01 9.57
N ARG A 269 19.09 -11.33 9.65
CA ARG A 269 19.04 -12.09 10.92
C ARG A 269 20.41 -12.11 11.62
N LEU A 270 21.50 -12.30 10.88
CA LEU A 270 22.87 -12.14 11.40
C LEU A 270 23.13 -10.70 11.89
N GLY A 271 22.61 -9.70 11.17
CA GLY A 271 22.62 -8.30 11.59
C GLY A 271 21.91 -8.08 12.92
N MET A 272 20.72 -8.66 13.11
CA MET A 272 19.98 -8.61 14.38
C MET A 272 20.82 -9.16 15.53
N LYS A 273 21.43 -10.34 15.34
CA LYS A 273 22.31 -10.95 16.34
C LYS A 273 23.49 -10.05 16.69
N SER A 274 24.17 -9.53 15.67
CA SER A 274 25.34 -8.66 15.82
C SER A 274 25.01 -7.36 16.56
N GLU A 275 23.85 -6.76 16.27
CA GLU A 275 23.42 -5.52 16.91
C GLU A 275 22.99 -5.74 18.37
N ARG A 276 22.44 -6.92 18.69
CA ARG A 276 22.15 -7.29 20.08
C ARG A 276 23.42 -7.50 20.89
N GLU A 277 24.45 -8.14 20.32
CA GLU A 277 25.77 -8.29 20.93
C GLU A 277 26.44 -6.92 21.15
N ARG A 278 26.39 -6.03 20.15
CA ARG A 278 26.87 -4.64 20.28
C ARG A 278 26.16 -3.93 21.44
N MET A 279 24.83 -4.05 21.51
CA MET A 279 24.03 -3.40 22.55
C MET A 279 24.27 -3.98 23.95
N GLU A 280 24.80 -5.19 24.08
CA GLU A 280 25.23 -5.75 25.39
C GLU A 280 26.40 -4.96 26.00
N VAL A 281 27.21 -4.30 25.16
CA VAL A 281 28.36 -3.49 25.60
C VAL A 281 28.05 -2.00 25.55
N GLU A 282 27.26 -1.56 24.57
CA GLU A 282 27.05 -0.13 24.28
C GLU A 282 25.79 0.49 24.89
N TYR A 283 24.95 -0.27 25.61
CA TYR A 283 23.69 0.25 26.16
C TYR A 283 23.86 1.53 26.99
N ASN A 284 24.98 1.66 27.71
CA ASN A 284 25.32 2.81 28.55
C ASN A 284 25.65 4.09 27.76
N LYS A 285 25.74 4.02 26.43
CA LYS A 285 25.88 5.19 25.55
C LYS A 285 24.53 5.84 25.23
N TYR A 286 23.43 5.14 25.48
CA TYR A 286 22.09 5.58 25.13
C TYR A 286 21.36 6.12 26.35
N THR A 287 20.69 7.26 26.16
CA THR A 287 19.80 7.87 27.18
C THR A 287 18.35 7.91 26.71
N ARG A 288 18.08 7.51 25.46
CA ARG A 288 16.78 7.50 24.79
C ARG A 288 16.63 6.20 23.99
N GLY A 289 15.38 5.86 23.70
CA GLY A 289 15.08 4.79 22.75
C GLY A 289 15.55 5.14 21.34
N ALA A 290 15.78 4.12 20.53
CA ALA A 290 16.20 4.27 19.14
C ALA A 290 15.67 3.13 18.28
N THR A 291 15.71 3.35 16.97
CA THR A 291 15.48 2.34 15.94
C THR A 291 16.82 1.94 15.35
N ILE A 292 17.07 0.63 15.31
CA ILE A 292 18.26 0.03 14.70
C ILE A 292 17.88 -0.33 13.26
N LEU A 293 18.68 0.10 12.28
CA LEU A 293 18.52 -0.32 10.89
C LEU A 293 19.24 -1.65 10.68
N LEU A 294 18.57 -2.59 10.02
CA LEU A 294 19.19 -3.78 9.46
C LEU A 294 18.80 -3.85 7.99
N ARG A 295 19.72 -3.59 7.07
CA ARG A 295 19.46 -3.58 5.61
C ARG A 295 20.44 -4.50 4.90
N GLU A 296 19.92 -5.45 4.13
CA GLU A 296 20.74 -6.24 3.22
C GLU A 296 21.38 -5.36 2.13
N SER A 297 22.64 -5.64 1.84
CA SER A 297 23.34 -5.15 0.66
C SER A 297 24.05 -6.32 -0.01
N THR A 298 23.91 -6.42 -1.32
CA THR A 298 24.48 -7.50 -2.13
C THR A 298 25.62 -6.97 -2.99
N LYS A 299 26.75 -7.68 -2.97
CA LYS A 299 27.80 -7.58 -3.98
C LYS A 299 27.70 -8.81 -4.88
N ARG A 300 27.54 -8.60 -6.19
CA ARG A 300 27.37 -9.66 -7.19
C ARG A 300 28.62 -9.79 -8.04
N THR A 301 29.13 -11.01 -8.19
CA THR A 301 30.27 -11.33 -9.04
C THR A 301 29.87 -12.41 -10.05
N PRO A 302 30.08 -12.21 -11.36
CA PRO A 302 29.92 -13.26 -12.37
C PRO A 302 30.80 -14.48 -12.05
N LYS A 303 30.31 -15.71 -12.27
CA LYS A 303 31.06 -16.94 -11.91
C LYS A 303 32.37 -17.10 -12.67
N ASP A 304 32.42 -16.67 -13.92
CA ASP A 304 33.62 -16.63 -14.76
C ASP A 304 34.67 -15.65 -14.23
N ALA A 305 34.25 -14.59 -13.54
CA ALA A 305 35.12 -13.63 -12.85
C ALA A 305 35.40 -13.99 -11.38
N ALA A 306 34.68 -14.96 -10.81
CA ALA A 306 34.75 -15.30 -9.38
C ALA A 306 36.03 -16.05 -8.97
N THR A 307 36.80 -16.58 -9.94
CA THR A 307 38.08 -17.25 -9.69
C THR A 307 39.23 -16.31 -9.28
N GLU A 308 39.06 -14.99 -9.44
CA GLU A 308 40.17 -14.03 -9.26
C GLU A 308 40.03 -13.09 -8.06
N VAL A 309 38.93 -13.17 -7.29
CA VAL A 309 38.67 -12.22 -6.20
C VAL A 309 38.25 -12.93 -4.90
N GLU A 310 39.23 -13.44 -4.15
CA GLU A 310 39.05 -13.72 -2.73
C GLU A 310 39.13 -12.39 -1.96
N GLU A 311 38.00 -11.68 -1.81
CA GLU A 311 37.97 -10.57 -0.86
C GLU A 311 37.93 -11.10 0.57
N GLU A 312 38.82 -10.56 1.40
CA GLU A 312 38.88 -10.81 2.83
C GLU A 312 37.61 -10.27 3.48
N HIS A 313 36.67 -11.17 3.79
CA HIS A 313 35.42 -10.85 4.44
C HIS A 313 35.27 -11.69 5.69
N ASP A 314 34.73 -11.09 6.75
CA ASP A 314 34.38 -11.82 7.95
C ASP A 314 33.25 -12.83 7.62
N PRO A 315 33.55 -14.14 7.56
CA PRO A 315 32.56 -15.15 7.21
C PRO A 315 31.44 -15.23 8.25
N ALA A 316 31.63 -14.68 9.46
CA ALA A 316 30.58 -14.60 10.46
C ALA A 316 29.54 -13.50 10.19
N ARG A 317 29.80 -12.58 9.25
CA ARG A 317 28.95 -11.39 8.99
C ARG A 317 28.45 -11.26 7.56
N ALA A 318 28.75 -12.23 6.70
CA ALA A 318 28.33 -12.25 5.32
C ALA A 318 27.72 -13.61 4.94
N VAL A 319 26.77 -13.59 4.00
CA VAL A 319 26.15 -14.80 3.45
C VAL A 319 26.48 -14.88 1.97
N ARG A 320 27.10 -15.99 1.55
CA ARG A 320 27.39 -16.28 0.14
C ARG A 320 26.25 -17.11 -0.46
N VAL A 321 25.69 -16.65 -1.57
CA VAL A 321 24.63 -17.33 -2.32
C VAL A 321 25.11 -17.52 -3.75
N GLU A 322 25.08 -18.76 -4.24
CA GLU A 322 25.46 -19.07 -5.61
C GLU A 322 24.20 -19.32 -6.45
N THR A 323 24.10 -18.62 -7.57
CA THR A 323 23.08 -18.81 -8.61
C THR A 323 23.72 -19.48 -9.81
N ASP A 324 22.99 -19.73 -10.89
CA ASP A 324 23.59 -20.34 -12.10
C ASP A 324 24.72 -19.48 -12.67
N ASN A 325 24.54 -18.16 -12.73
CA ASN A 325 25.45 -17.22 -13.40
C ASN A 325 26.32 -16.38 -12.45
N TYR A 326 25.90 -16.23 -11.19
CA TYR A 326 26.51 -15.28 -10.26
C TYR A 326 26.78 -15.88 -8.89
N VAL A 327 27.77 -15.30 -8.23
CA VAL A 327 28.01 -15.41 -6.79
C VAL A 327 27.60 -14.09 -6.13
N ASP A 328 26.62 -14.16 -5.25
CA ASP A 328 26.14 -13.03 -4.46
C ASP A 328 26.71 -13.11 -3.05
N LEU A 329 27.48 -12.10 -2.65
CA LEU A 329 27.88 -11.88 -1.27
C LEU A 329 26.95 -10.86 -0.62
N LYS A 330 26.19 -11.30 0.38
CA LYS A 330 25.22 -10.48 1.11
C LYS A 330 25.80 -10.04 2.44
N THR A 331 25.62 -8.77 2.78
CA THR A 331 26.05 -8.15 4.05
C THR A 331 24.89 -7.37 4.67
N CYS A 332 24.95 -7.08 5.98
CA CYS A 332 23.96 -6.27 6.66
C CYS A 332 24.54 -4.89 7.02
N ILE A 333 23.95 -3.85 6.46
CA ILE A 333 24.23 -2.44 6.74
C ILE A 333 23.36 -1.98 7.91
N THR A 334 23.99 -1.29 8.87
CA THR A 334 23.32 -0.70 10.04
C THR A 334 23.42 0.82 10.09
N ASP A 335 24.30 1.43 9.29
CA ASP A 335 24.31 2.88 9.08
C ASP A 335 23.19 3.31 8.13
N ASN A 336 22.28 4.16 8.63
CA ASN A 336 21.18 4.71 7.86
C ASN A 336 21.61 5.54 6.64
N LYS A 337 22.83 6.08 6.65
CA LYS A 337 23.36 6.94 5.59
C LYS A 337 24.22 6.18 4.58
N ALA A 338 24.59 4.94 4.88
CA ALA A 338 25.33 4.10 3.95
C ALA A 338 24.47 3.77 2.72
N THR A 339 25.12 3.29 1.65
CA THR A 339 24.44 2.87 0.42
C THR A 339 24.27 1.35 0.43
N SER A 340 23.03 0.87 0.29
CA SER A 340 22.75 -0.53 0.01
C SER A 340 22.67 -0.77 -1.49
N THR A 341 23.12 -1.94 -1.93
CA THR A 341 23.04 -2.40 -3.32
C THR A 341 22.11 -3.61 -3.42
N GLU A 342 21.19 -3.57 -4.37
CA GLU A 342 20.21 -4.62 -4.61
C GLU A 342 20.13 -4.94 -6.12
N TYR A 343 19.77 -6.18 -6.44
CA TYR A 343 19.66 -6.64 -7.81
C TYR A 343 18.25 -7.16 -8.10
N ILE A 344 17.72 -6.81 -9.26
CA ILE A 344 16.44 -7.30 -9.78
C ILE A 344 16.71 -7.88 -11.17
N GLY A 345 16.85 -9.20 -11.25
CA GLY A 345 17.44 -9.82 -12.43
C GLY A 345 18.84 -9.25 -12.67
N ASP A 346 19.06 -8.69 -13.85
CA ASP A 346 20.34 -8.07 -14.25
C ASP A 346 20.43 -6.58 -13.89
N TYR A 347 19.34 -5.99 -13.38
CA TYR A 347 19.33 -4.59 -13.00
C TYR A 347 19.92 -4.38 -11.60
N VAL A 348 20.76 -3.36 -11.45
CA VAL A 348 21.36 -2.97 -10.16
C VAL A 348 20.76 -1.67 -9.63
N PHE A 349 20.46 -1.63 -8.34
CA PHE A 349 19.92 -0.47 -7.65
C PHE A 349 20.75 -0.15 -6.41
N HIS A 350 21.22 1.08 -6.35
CA HIS A 350 21.84 1.68 -5.18
C HIS A 350 20.82 2.61 -4.52
N ASN A 351 20.72 2.54 -3.20
CA ASN A 351 19.81 3.39 -2.41
C ASN A 351 20.45 3.72 -1.06
N PRO A 352 20.11 4.85 -0.41
CA PRO A 352 20.42 5.05 1.00
C PRO A 352 19.78 3.93 1.81
N ALA A 353 20.53 3.25 2.67
CA ALA A 353 20.06 2.08 3.41
C ALA A 353 18.86 2.40 4.32
N GLY A 354 18.80 3.63 4.85
CA GLY A 354 17.66 4.12 5.63
C GLY A 354 16.41 4.44 4.80
N SER A 355 16.55 4.70 3.50
CA SER A 355 15.44 5.08 2.61
C SER A 355 14.52 3.90 2.30
N PHE A 356 13.37 4.19 1.68
CA PHE A 356 12.46 3.16 1.20
C PHE A 356 12.92 2.65 -0.16
N PHE A 357 13.03 1.33 -0.25
CA PHE A 357 13.04 0.55 -1.49
C PHE A 357 12.33 -0.77 -1.15
N GLN A 358 11.88 -1.50 -2.16
CA GLN A 358 11.08 -2.70 -1.95
C GLN A 358 11.81 -3.70 -1.03
N ASN A 359 11.08 -4.30 -0.10
CA ASN A 359 11.68 -5.10 0.98
C ASN A 359 11.66 -6.61 0.71
N ASN A 360 11.09 -7.03 -0.42
CA ASN A 360 11.03 -8.43 -0.83
C ASN A 360 11.65 -8.56 -2.22
N ASN A 361 12.95 -8.84 -2.28
CA ASN A 361 13.64 -8.94 -3.56
C ASN A 361 13.26 -10.21 -4.34
N SER A 362 12.71 -11.23 -3.68
CA SER A 362 12.35 -12.49 -4.34
C SER A 362 11.16 -12.34 -5.30
N ILE A 363 10.18 -11.48 -4.99
CA ILE A 363 9.01 -11.26 -5.85
C ILE A 363 9.24 -10.23 -6.95
N LEU A 364 10.23 -9.35 -6.82
CA LEU A 364 10.45 -8.24 -7.77
C LEU A 364 10.64 -8.69 -9.22
N PRO A 365 11.37 -9.78 -9.56
CA PRO A 365 11.44 -10.26 -10.93
C PRO A 365 10.08 -10.67 -11.49
N VAL A 366 9.28 -11.41 -10.71
CA VAL A 366 7.92 -11.84 -11.09
C VAL A 366 7.02 -10.62 -11.31
N PHE A 367 7.07 -9.68 -10.37
CA PHE A 367 6.25 -8.47 -10.39
C PHE A 367 6.61 -7.53 -11.55
N THR A 368 7.89 -7.19 -11.72
CA THR A 368 8.34 -6.30 -12.80
C THR A 368 8.13 -6.94 -14.18
N ASN A 369 8.25 -8.27 -14.30
CA ASN A 369 7.91 -8.96 -15.53
C ASN A 369 6.40 -8.90 -15.83
N TYR A 370 5.55 -9.09 -14.83
CA TYR A 370 4.11 -8.90 -15.01
C TYR A 370 3.78 -7.49 -15.50
N ILE A 371 4.38 -6.45 -14.91
CA ILE A 371 4.17 -5.07 -15.37
C ILE A 371 4.67 -4.91 -16.81
N ARG A 372 5.85 -5.44 -17.16
CA ARG A 372 6.37 -5.45 -18.55
C ARG A 372 5.38 -6.06 -19.54
N GLU A 373 4.71 -7.15 -19.18
CA GLU A 373 3.75 -7.83 -20.04
C GLU A 373 2.42 -7.07 -20.21
N HIS A 374 2.05 -6.21 -19.25
CA HIS A 374 0.74 -5.55 -19.21
C HIS A 374 0.80 -4.01 -19.39
N VAL A 375 2.00 -3.42 -19.40
CA VAL A 375 2.18 -1.96 -19.55
C VAL A 375 1.89 -1.50 -20.99
N LEU A 376 2.01 -2.38 -21.97
CA LEU A 376 1.56 -2.17 -23.34
C LEU A 376 0.27 -2.96 -23.61
N PRO A 377 -0.64 -2.49 -24.48
CA PRO A 377 -1.83 -3.24 -24.86
C PRO A 377 -1.46 -4.59 -25.49
N SER A 378 -2.20 -5.64 -25.15
CA SER A 378 -2.05 -6.94 -25.83
C SER A 378 -2.40 -6.80 -27.31
N SER A 379 -1.57 -7.36 -28.19
CA SER A 379 -1.76 -7.33 -29.66
C SER A 379 -3.06 -7.99 -30.15
N ASN A 380 -3.75 -8.74 -29.28
CA ASN A 380 -5.02 -9.43 -29.56
C ASN A 380 -6.26 -8.73 -28.96
N SER A 381 -6.14 -7.52 -28.41
CA SER A 381 -7.29 -6.78 -27.87
C SER A 381 -8.18 -6.23 -28.99
N THR A 382 -9.02 -7.11 -29.53
CA THR A 382 -10.21 -6.71 -30.29
C THR A 382 -11.30 -6.51 -29.24
N SER A 383 -11.79 -5.27 -29.06
CA SER A 383 -12.86 -4.96 -28.11
C SER A 383 -14.06 -5.90 -28.30
N PRO A 384 -14.51 -6.64 -27.26
CA PRO A 384 -15.75 -7.39 -27.35
C PRO A 384 -16.90 -6.41 -27.19
N THR A 385 -17.42 -5.92 -28.31
CA THR A 385 -18.67 -5.16 -28.33
C THR A 385 -19.80 -6.09 -28.78
N ALA A 386 -20.90 -6.09 -28.02
CA ALA A 386 -22.22 -6.64 -28.30
C ALA A 386 -22.50 -8.12 -27.96
N HIS A 387 -23.28 -8.30 -26.88
CA HIS A 387 -24.26 -9.37 -26.72
C HIS A 387 -25.21 -9.42 -27.92
N THR A 388 -25.45 -10.60 -28.53
CA THR A 388 -26.80 -11.16 -28.74
C THR A 388 -26.79 -12.61 -29.26
N LEU A 389 -27.55 -13.46 -28.56
CA LEU A 389 -28.44 -14.54 -29.03
C LEU A 389 -28.20 -15.21 -30.40
N THR A 390 -27.97 -16.53 -30.37
CA THR A 390 -28.42 -17.49 -31.40
C THR A 390 -29.95 -17.65 -31.35
N PRO A 391 -30.68 -18.14 -32.39
CA PRO A 391 -30.21 -19.07 -33.43
C PRO A 391 -30.75 -18.83 -34.87
N THR A 392 -30.49 -19.83 -35.72
CA THR A 392 -31.14 -20.26 -36.98
C THR A 392 -30.51 -19.93 -38.35
N SER A 393 -30.32 -21.01 -39.08
CA SER A 393 -29.83 -21.22 -40.44
C SER A 393 -30.62 -20.49 -41.53
N THR A 394 -29.94 -19.93 -42.52
CA THR A 394 -30.19 -20.10 -43.97
C THR A 394 -28.98 -19.55 -44.76
N SER A 395 -28.74 -20.17 -45.90
CA SER A 395 -27.61 -20.06 -46.84
C SER A 395 -27.53 -18.76 -47.66
N ALA A 396 -26.28 -18.47 -48.07
CA ALA A 396 -25.83 -17.80 -49.31
C ALA A 396 -25.34 -16.33 -49.27
N SER A 397 -24.24 -16.15 -50.00
CA SER A 397 -23.57 -14.93 -50.49
C SER A 397 -22.65 -14.16 -49.54
N THR A 398 -21.35 -14.37 -49.75
CA THR A 398 -20.21 -13.67 -49.18
C THR A 398 -20.01 -12.29 -49.83
N PRO A 399 -19.81 -11.22 -49.04
CA PRO A 399 -18.90 -10.15 -49.41
C PRO A 399 -17.69 -10.20 -48.48
N THR A 400 -16.51 -10.19 -49.11
CA THR A 400 -15.20 -10.11 -48.47
C THR A 400 -15.15 -8.98 -47.44
N PRO A 401 -14.81 -9.22 -46.17
CA PRO A 401 -14.58 -8.12 -45.23
C PRO A 401 -13.27 -7.44 -45.62
N THR A 402 -13.38 -6.17 -45.99
CA THR A 402 -12.24 -5.27 -46.08
C THR A 402 -11.72 -5.05 -44.65
N PRO A 403 -10.44 -5.26 -44.34
CA PRO A 403 -9.92 -5.02 -43.00
C PRO A 403 -9.96 -3.51 -42.75
N THR A 404 -10.89 -3.06 -41.90
CA THR A 404 -10.85 -1.73 -41.33
C THR A 404 -9.66 -1.68 -40.38
N THR A 405 -8.54 -1.19 -40.88
CA THR A 405 -7.32 -0.94 -40.10
C THR A 405 -7.61 0.17 -39.09
N THR A 406 -7.99 -0.20 -37.87
CA THR A 406 -7.94 0.71 -36.72
C THR A 406 -6.46 1.02 -36.47
N THR A 407 -6.01 2.19 -36.90
CA THR A 407 -4.65 2.71 -36.66
C THR A 407 -4.47 2.95 -35.16
N THR A 408 -4.05 1.92 -34.41
CA THR A 408 -3.60 2.12 -33.03
C THR A 408 -2.22 2.74 -33.07
N ASN A 409 -2.11 4.04 -32.76
CA ASN A 409 -0.82 4.68 -32.54
C ASN A 409 -0.05 3.90 -31.45
N PRO A 410 1.17 3.40 -31.73
CA PRO A 410 1.91 2.60 -30.76
C PRO A 410 2.33 3.48 -29.58
N ILE A 411 2.12 2.97 -28.36
CA ILE A 411 2.68 3.59 -27.14
C ILE A 411 4.20 3.54 -27.24
N LYS A 412 4.84 4.70 -27.05
CA LYS A 412 6.29 4.88 -27.17
C LYS A 412 6.91 5.55 -25.96
N TYR A 413 6.10 6.12 -25.08
CA TYR A 413 6.57 6.91 -23.96
C TYR A 413 6.04 6.38 -22.63
N LEU A 414 6.91 6.39 -21.62
CA LEU A 414 6.57 6.07 -20.25
C LEU A 414 6.75 7.30 -19.36
N ILE A 415 5.74 7.58 -18.55
CA ILE A 415 5.84 8.46 -17.39
C ILE A 415 5.64 7.61 -16.14
N ASP A 416 6.63 7.57 -15.26
CA ASP A 416 6.61 6.86 -13.99
C ASP A 416 6.43 7.89 -12.87
N ALA A 417 5.21 8.03 -12.37
CA ALA A 417 4.89 8.99 -11.31
C ALA A 417 5.06 8.33 -9.95
N TYR A 418 5.67 9.07 -9.01
CA TYR A 418 6.15 8.55 -7.72
C TYR A 418 7.30 7.54 -7.90
N SER A 419 8.20 7.83 -8.85
CA SER A 419 9.21 6.86 -9.31
C SER A 419 10.22 6.42 -8.26
N GLY A 420 10.33 7.13 -7.14
CA GLY A 420 11.35 6.89 -6.12
C GLY A 420 12.75 6.88 -6.73
N SER A 421 13.46 5.77 -6.58
CA SER A 421 14.80 5.55 -7.15
C SER A 421 14.80 4.89 -8.54
N GLY A 422 13.66 4.91 -9.23
CA GLY A 422 13.54 4.60 -10.66
C GLY A 422 13.25 3.14 -10.98
N LEU A 423 12.58 2.38 -10.10
CA LEU A 423 12.31 0.96 -10.30
C LEU A 423 11.69 0.67 -11.68
N PHE A 424 10.52 1.24 -11.98
CA PHE A 424 9.82 0.99 -13.23
C PHE A 424 10.47 1.71 -14.41
N THR A 425 10.87 2.98 -14.22
CA THR A 425 11.58 3.75 -15.25
C THR A 425 12.78 2.98 -15.82
N ILE A 426 13.60 2.35 -14.96
CA ILE A 426 14.81 1.61 -15.35
C ILE A 426 14.45 0.23 -15.91
N THR A 427 13.66 -0.56 -15.18
CA THR A 427 13.37 -1.95 -15.57
C THR A 427 12.51 -2.06 -16.84
N LEU A 428 11.73 -1.03 -17.17
CA LEU A 428 10.87 -1.00 -18.35
C LEU A 428 11.45 -0.14 -19.50
N SER A 429 12.60 0.52 -19.29
CA SER A 429 13.19 1.47 -20.25
C SER A 429 13.40 0.93 -21.66
N SER A 430 13.61 -0.38 -21.82
CA SER A 430 13.83 -1.01 -23.14
C SER A 430 12.57 -1.11 -24.00
N LEU A 431 11.38 -0.93 -23.41
CA LEU A 431 10.09 -0.99 -24.12
C LEU A 431 9.68 0.33 -24.76
N PHE A 432 10.35 1.44 -24.39
CA PHE A 432 9.93 2.78 -24.72
C PHE A 432 11.05 3.55 -25.43
N GLU A 433 10.68 4.47 -26.31
CA GLU A 433 11.63 5.41 -26.91
C GLU A 433 12.22 6.35 -25.85
N ARG A 434 11.38 6.75 -24.87
CA ARG A 434 11.77 7.63 -23.76
C ARG A 434 10.89 7.37 -22.53
N SER A 435 11.55 7.26 -21.37
CA SER A 435 10.93 7.11 -20.06
C SER A 435 11.32 8.28 -19.16
N THR A 436 10.36 8.87 -18.44
CA THR A 436 10.65 9.86 -17.39
C THR A 436 10.07 9.43 -16.05
N GLY A 437 10.93 9.27 -15.05
CA GLY A 437 10.55 9.10 -13.64
C GLY A 437 10.42 10.43 -12.92
N ILE A 438 9.36 10.60 -12.14
CA ILE A 438 9.07 11.85 -11.43
C ILE A 438 8.73 11.53 -9.98
N ASP A 439 9.41 12.21 -9.05
CA ASP A 439 9.20 12.09 -7.62
C ASP A 439 9.44 13.44 -6.93
N ILE A 440 8.80 13.67 -5.79
CA ILE A 440 9.01 14.90 -5.00
C ILE A 440 10.34 14.86 -4.23
N ALA A 441 10.84 13.67 -3.91
CA ALA A 441 12.05 13.49 -3.12
C ALA A 441 13.31 13.62 -4.00
N GLU A 442 13.93 14.80 -3.98
CA GLU A 442 15.16 15.09 -4.71
C GLU A 442 16.28 14.07 -4.44
N GLY A 443 16.41 13.61 -3.19
CA GLY A 443 17.36 12.56 -2.81
C GLY A 443 17.10 11.23 -3.54
N SER A 444 15.84 10.82 -3.69
CA SER A 444 15.47 9.61 -4.44
C SER A 444 15.79 9.77 -5.92
N ILE A 445 15.51 10.93 -6.50
CA ILE A 445 15.81 11.25 -7.90
C ILE A 445 17.32 11.28 -8.18
N ALA A 446 18.14 11.75 -7.25
CA ALA A 446 19.60 11.68 -7.38
C ALA A 446 20.08 10.22 -7.48
N PHE A 447 19.51 9.33 -6.67
CA PHE A 447 19.79 7.90 -6.76
C PHE A 447 19.18 7.26 -8.01
N ALA A 448 18.02 7.70 -8.48
CA ALA A 448 17.43 7.23 -9.73
C ALA A 448 18.35 7.49 -10.93
N ARG A 449 18.95 8.69 -11.01
CA ARG A 449 19.96 9.02 -12.03
C ARG A 449 21.22 8.15 -11.92
N ARG A 450 21.70 7.92 -10.69
CA ARG A 450 22.83 7.01 -10.45
C ARG A 450 22.50 5.58 -10.87
N ASN A 451 21.30 5.11 -10.58
CA ASN A 451 20.85 3.77 -10.93
C ASN A 451 20.71 3.62 -12.44
N ALA A 452 20.14 4.60 -13.14
CA ALA A 452 20.09 4.58 -14.60
C ALA A 452 21.50 4.50 -15.23
N ALA A 453 22.44 5.29 -14.73
CA ALA A 453 23.84 5.22 -15.16
C ALA A 453 24.49 3.86 -14.85
N ALA A 454 24.23 3.28 -13.67
CA ALA A 454 24.74 1.96 -13.28
C ALA A 454 24.17 0.82 -14.16
N ASN A 455 23.00 1.03 -14.78
CA ASN A 455 22.38 0.12 -15.73
C ASN A 455 22.66 0.51 -17.20
N GLY A 456 23.60 1.41 -17.46
CA GLY A 456 23.98 1.81 -18.83
C GLY A 456 22.91 2.58 -19.60
N LEU A 457 21.92 3.16 -18.93
CA LEU A 457 20.82 3.89 -19.57
C LEU A 457 21.18 5.37 -19.75
N PRO A 458 21.20 5.88 -21.01
CA PRO A 458 21.45 7.29 -21.26
C PRO A 458 20.25 8.18 -20.88
N PRO A 459 20.46 9.47 -20.56
CA PRO A 459 19.36 10.39 -20.25
C PRO A 459 18.32 10.56 -21.37
N SER A 460 18.70 10.29 -22.62
CA SER A 460 17.77 10.29 -23.75
C SER A 460 16.73 9.17 -23.69
N GLN A 461 17.05 8.08 -22.99
CA GLN A 461 16.16 6.92 -22.82
C GLN A 461 15.49 6.92 -21.44
N ALA A 462 16.24 7.22 -20.36
CA ALA A 462 15.72 7.26 -19.00
C ALA A 462 16.09 8.58 -18.31
N ASN A 463 15.09 9.44 -18.10
CA ASN A 463 15.24 10.75 -17.45
C ASN A 463 14.52 10.79 -16.11
N PHE A 464 14.96 11.68 -15.20
CA PHE A 464 14.38 11.80 -13.86
C PHE A 464 14.23 13.26 -13.42
N LEU A 465 13.03 13.60 -12.93
CA LEU A 465 12.67 14.96 -12.51
C LEU A 465 12.22 14.97 -11.05
N ALA A 466 12.76 15.92 -10.28
CA ALA A 466 12.25 16.22 -8.95
C ALA A 466 11.12 17.26 -9.09
N ALA A 467 9.87 16.85 -8.93
CA ALA A 467 8.71 17.72 -9.08
C ALA A 467 7.54 17.27 -8.21
N ASP A 468 6.70 18.23 -7.83
CA ASP A 468 5.43 17.92 -7.16
C ASP A 468 4.48 17.22 -8.15
N ALA A 469 3.84 16.14 -7.72
CA ALA A 469 2.87 15.41 -8.53
C ALA A 469 1.75 16.34 -9.04
N GLY A 470 1.35 17.32 -8.22
CA GLY A 470 0.40 18.37 -8.53
C GLY A 470 0.85 19.38 -9.61
N GLU A 471 2.06 19.29 -10.12
CA GLU A 471 2.53 20.07 -11.28
C GLU A 471 3.14 19.21 -12.39
N LEU A 472 3.03 17.88 -12.26
CA LEU A 472 3.76 16.89 -13.05
C LEU A 472 3.56 17.08 -14.55
N PHE A 473 2.32 17.26 -15.01
CA PHE A 473 2.05 17.38 -16.44
C PHE A 473 2.35 18.77 -17.02
N LYS A 474 2.55 19.80 -16.18
CA LYS A 474 2.96 21.12 -16.68
C LYS A 474 4.39 21.09 -17.25
N SER A 475 5.26 20.25 -16.69
CA SER A 475 6.67 20.15 -17.10
C SER A 475 6.91 19.16 -18.25
N VAL A 476 5.93 18.32 -18.60
CA VAL A 476 6.08 17.27 -19.63
C VAL A 476 5.08 17.33 -20.79
N ALA A 477 4.00 18.13 -20.70
CA ALA A 477 2.96 18.17 -21.74
C ALA A 477 3.43 18.66 -23.12
N GLY A 478 4.59 19.33 -23.21
CA GLY A 478 5.20 19.71 -24.49
C GLY A 478 6.05 18.60 -25.14
N ASP A 479 6.48 17.61 -24.36
CA ASP A 479 7.45 16.57 -24.76
C ASP A 479 6.79 15.21 -25.00
N TYR A 480 5.58 15.00 -24.49
CA TYR A 480 4.89 13.71 -24.47
C TYR A 480 3.54 13.77 -25.16
N ASP A 481 3.37 12.98 -26.22
CA ASP A 481 2.08 12.74 -26.87
C ASP A 481 1.24 11.80 -26.00
N ALA A 482 0.11 12.30 -25.48
CA ALA A 482 -0.80 11.54 -24.64
C ALA A 482 -1.29 10.24 -25.29
N ASP A 483 -1.53 10.25 -26.61
CA ASP A 483 -2.02 9.08 -27.37
C ASP A 483 -0.97 7.96 -27.48
N ARG A 484 0.29 8.28 -27.18
CA ARG A 484 1.44 7.38 -27.27
C ARG A 484 2.14 7.22 -25.92
N THR A 485 1.48 7.63 -24.83
CA THR A 485 2.04 7.61 -23.48
C THR A 485 1.27 6.64 -22.58
N VAL A 486 2.03 5.87 -21.80
CA VAL A 486 1.53 5.16 -20.62
C VAL A 486 2.03 5.86 -19.36
N VAL A 487 1.17 5.93 -18.34
CA VAL A 487 1.55 6.42 -17.00
C VAL A 487 1.53 5.26 -16.02
N ILE A 488 2.64 5.03 -15.31
CA ILE A 488 2.69 4.16 -14.13
C ILE A 488 2.51 5.02 -12.88
N LEU A 489 1.69 4.57 -11.95
CA LEU A 489 1.46 5.21 -10.64
C LEU A 489 1.91 4.25 -9.54
N ASP A 490 2.79 4.69 -8.65
CA ASP A 490 3.13 3.98 -7.39
C ASP A 490 3.06 4.94 -6.18
N PRO A 491 1.87 5.50 -5.86
CA PRO A 491 1.73 6.51 -4.83
C PRO A 491 1.92 5.95 -3.41
N PRO A 492 2.16 6.82 -2.41
CA PRO A 492 2.17 6.41 -1.01
C PRO A 492 0.81 5.85 -0.57
N ARG A 493 0.76 5.23 0.64
CA ARG A 493 -0.46 4.60 1.22
C ARG A 493 -1.74 5.44 1.19
N LYS A 494 -1.65 6.77 1.15
CA LYS A 494 -2.80 7.69 1.05
C LYS A 494 -3.43 7.75 -0.37
N GLY A 495 -2.81 7.12 -1.36
CA GLY A 495 -3.17 7.22 -2.77
C GLY A 495 -2.69 8.52 -3.42
N CYS A 496 -3.22 8.80 -4.61
CA CYS A 496 -2.99 10.02 -5.35
C CYS A 496 -3.76 11.19 -4.73
N ASP A 497 -3.19 12.40 -4.81
CA ASP A 497 -3.88 13.63 -4.43
C ASP A 497 -4.89 14.05 -5.53
N ALA A 498 -5.99 14.72 -5.17
CA ALA A 498 -7.06 15.05 -6.11
C ALA A 498 -6.58 15.92 -7.29
N ASP A 499 -5.68 16.86 -7.02
CA ASP A 499 -5.09 17.72 -8.05
C ASP A 499 -4.24 16.90 -9.04
N PHE A 500 -3.58 15.82 -8.59
CA PHE A 500 -2.84 14.90 -9.47
C PHE A 500 -3.80 14.13 -10.38
N LEU A 501 -4.86 13.53 -9.84
CA LEU A 501 -5.86 12.80 -10.61
C LEU A 501 -6.53 13.70 -11.67
N ALA A 502 -6.86 14.94 -11.31
CA ALA A 502 -7.40 15.92 -12.25
C ALA A 502 -6.43 16.23 -13.40
N GLN A 503 -5.12 16.29 -13.13
CA GLN A 503 -4.12 16.49 -14.18
C GLN A 503 -3.91 15.26 -15.04
N LEU A 504 -3.94 14.06 -14.46
CA LEU A 504 -3.85 12.81 -15.20
C LEU A 504 -5.03 12.66 -16.17
N LEU A 505 -6.24 13.00 -15.72
CA LEU A 505 -7.44 13.05 -16.57
C LEU A 505 -7.30 14.09 -17.68
N ARG A 506 -6.74 15.27 -17.39
CA ARG A 506 -6.52 16.33 -18.38
C ARG A 506 -5.44 15.97 -19.41
N PHE A 507 -4.34 15.35 -18.97
CA PHE A 507 -3.30 14.87 -19.88
C PHE A 507 -3.82 13.71 -20.72
N GLY A 508 -4.58 12.80 -20.10
CA GLY A 508 -5.29 11.71 -20.75
C GLY A 508 -4.38 10.73 -21.48
N PRO A 509 -3.37 10.13 -20.80
CA PRO A 509 -2.52 9.11 -21.42
C PRO A 509 -3.34 7.95 -21.97
N ARG A 510 -2.86 7.31 -23.03
CA ARG A 510 -3.51 6.16 -23.65
C ARG A 510 -3.77 5.02 -22.67
N ARG A 511 -2.87 4.83 -21.69
CA ARG A 511 -2.93 3.74 -20.71
C ARG A 511 -2.43 4.20 -19.35
N VAL A 512 -2.97 3.63 -18.28
CA VAL A 512 -2.50 3.84 -16.91
C VAL A 512 -2.31 2.48 -16.23
N VAL A 513 -1.17 2.27 -15.57
CA VAL A 513 -0.93 1.13 -14.69
C VAL A 513 -0.77 1.66 -13.27
N TYR A 514 -1.69 1.32 -12.38
CA TYR A 514 -1.69 1.76 -11.00
C TYR A 514 -1.23 0.62 -10.09
N VAL A 515 -0.08 0.79 -9.45
CA VAL A 515 0.48 -0.07 -8.39
C VAL A 515 0.17 0.56 -7.01
N SER A 516 -0.22 -0.25 -6.02
CA SER A 516 -0.49 0.28 -4.68
C SER A 516 -0.37 -0.72 -3.55
N CYS A 517 0.32 -0.31 -2.48
CA CYS A 517 0.35 -1.03 -1.21
C CYS A 517 -0.90 -0.82 -0.33
N ASN A 518 -1.85 0.01 -0.76
CA ASN A 518 -3.16 0.17 -0.13
C ASN A 518 -4.27 0.10 -1.18
N VAL A 519 -4.81 -1.10 -1.36
CA VAL A 519 -5.83 -1.38 -2.38
C VAL A 519 -7.14 -0.61 -2.18
N HIS A 520 -7.41 -0.08 -0.99
CA HIS A 520 -8.61 0.70 -0.69
C HIS A 520 -8.52 2.13 -1.23
N THR A 521 -7.37 2.80 -1.07
CA THR A 521 -7.12 4.10 -1.71
C THR A 521 -6.94 3.95 -3.22
N GLN A 522 -6.34 2.84 -3.67
CA GLN A 522 -6.30 2.49 -5.10
C GLN A 522 -7.71 2.37 -5.69
N ALA A 523 -8.60 1.61 -5.05
CA ALA A 523 -9.99 1.45 -5.51
C ALA A 523 -10.70 2.81 -5.64
N ARG A 524 -10.57 3.69 -4.64
CA ARG A 524 -11.08 5.06 -4.69
C ARG A 524 -10.57 5.82 -5.92
N ASP A 525 -9.25 5.83 -6.11
CA ASP A 525 -8.61 6.61 -7.18
C ASP A 525 -8.94 6.04 -8.57
N VAL A 526 -8.93 4.72 -8.72
CA VAL A 526 -9.38 4.04 -9.95
C VAL A 526 -10.84 4.38 -10.25
N GLY A 527 -11.70 4.41 -9.23
CA GLY A 527 -13.09 4.86 -9.37
C GLY A 527 -13.20 6.26 -9.96
N ILE A 528 -12.36 7.20 -9.50
CA ILE A 528 -12.30 8.57 -10.04
C ILE A 528 -11.88 8.56 -11.51
N LEU A 529 -10.87 7.76 -11.88
CA LEU A 529 -10.38 7.65 -13.25
C LEU A 529 -11.43 7.06 -14.20
N VAL A 530 -12.18 6.05 -13.73
CA VAL A 530 -13.24 5.41 -14.51
C VAL A 530 -14.44 6.32 -14.72
N ARG A 531 -14.83 7.12 -13.71
CA ARG A 531 -15.89 8.14 -13.85
C ARG A 531 -15.48 9.32 -14.72
N GLY A 532 -14.18 9.57 -14.89
CA GLY A 532 -13.65 10.65 -15.73
C GLY A 532 -13.82 12.05 -15.14
N HIS A 533 -14.08 12.16 -13.84
CA HIS A 533 -14.10 13.44 -13.13
C HIS A 533 -13.66 13.28 -11.67
N ALA A 534 -12.72 14.13 -11.25
CA ALA A 534 -12.39 14.30 -9.84
C ALA A 534 -13.54 15.08 -9.16
N GLY A 535 -14.61 14.39 -8.78
CA GLY A 535 -15.72 14.99 -8.03
C GLY A 535 -15.25 15.60 -6.70
N GLU A 536 -15.90 16.69 -6.27
CA GLU A 536 -15.76 17.20 -4.91
C GLU A 536 -16.19 16.10 -3.93
N GLY A 537 -15.34 15.79 -2.95
CA GLY A 537 -15.51 14.65 -2.06
C GLY A 537 -16.87 14.59 -1.36
N ASN A 538 -17.32 13.36 -1.11
CA ASN A 538 -18.54 12.96 -0.40
C ASN A 538 -19.08 14.02 0.58
N GLY A 539 -20.14 14.70 0.17
CA GLY A 539 -21.08 15.37 1.06
C GLY A 539 -22.47 14.83 0.76
N GLU A 540 -22.96 13.92 1.61
CA GLU A 540 -24.37 13.57 1.61
C GLU A 540 -25.22 14.81 1.89
N GLY A 541 -26.27 15.00 1.09
CA GLY A 541 -27.42 15.83 1.45
C GLY A 541 -27.37 17.29 0.98
N LYS A 542 -27.89 17.54 -0.24
CA LYS A 542 -29.20 18.18 -0.46
C LYS A 542 -29.33 18.54 -1.93
N GLY A 543 -30.35 17.96 -2.58
CA GLY A 543 -30.84 18.50 -3.83
C GLY A 543 -31.40 19.88 -3.58
N GLU A 544 -30.93 20.86 -4.34
CA GLU A 544 -31.66 22.11 -4.53
C GLU A 544 -31.37 22.63 -5.94
N GLN A 545 -32.45 22.72 -6.70
CA GLN A 545 -32.52 23.38 -8.00
C GLN A 545 -32.07 24.83 -7.81
N ALA A 546 -30.96 25.23 -8.42
CA ALA A 546 -30.61 26.64 -8.54
C ALA A 546 -30.95 27.08 -9.97
N GLN A 547 -32.11 27.74 -10.09
CA GLN A 547 -32.51 28.51 -11.25
C GLN A 547 -31.48 29.61 -11.52
N ALA A 548 -31.15 29.77 -12.79
CA ALA A 548 -30.35 30.87 -13.29
C ALA A 548 -31.18 32.15 -13.31
N GLU A 549 -30.76 33.16 -12.54
CA GLU A 549 -31.06 34.55 -12.85
C GLU A 549 -29.76 35.35 -12.84
N GLY A 550 -29.51 36.02 -13.95
CA GLY A 550 -28.28 36.74 -14.21
C GLY A 550 -28.22 38.11 -13.54
N GLN A 551 -27.00 38.57 -13.31
CA GLN A 551 -26.59 39.95 -13.48
C GLN A 551 -25.07 39.98 -13.65
N GLY A 552 -24.64 40.41 -14.83
CA GLY A 552 -23.25 40.40 -15.23
C GLY A 552 -22.41 41.49 -14.58
N LEU A 553 -21.10 41.28 -14.60
CA LEU A 553 -20.05 42.27 -14.84
C LEU A 553 -18.76 41.47 -15.11
N GLY A 554 -18.25 41.61 -16.34
CA GLY A 554 -17.24 40.72 -16.90
C GLY A 554 -15.80 41.01 -16.45
N ASN A 555 -14.97 39.97 -16.52
CA ASN A 555 -13.72 40.02 -17.28
C ASN A 555 -13.26 38.61 -17.64
N GLY A 556 -12.89 38.43 -18.91
CA GLY A 556 -12.84 37.14 -19.58
C GLY A 556 -11.74 36.19 -19.13
N ASN A 557 -12.14 34.97 -18.85
CA ASN A 557 -11.51 33.77 -19.39
C ASN A 557 -12.65 32.88 -19.88
N ARG A 558 -12.72 32.68 -21.19
CA ARG A 558 -13.64 31.71 -21.81
C ARG A 558 -13.26 30.34 -21.28
N GLU A 559 -14.01 29.84 -20.31
CA GLU A 559 -14.10 28.41 -20.03
C GLU A 559 -14.63 27.75 -21.30
N GLY A 560 -13.81 26.90 -21.91
CA GLY A 560 -14.15 26.20 -23.14
C GLY A 560 -15.32 25.25 -22.91
N GLU A 561 -16.46 25.57 -23.50
CA GLU A 561 -17.48 24.61 -23.88
C GLU A 561 -16.83 23.48 -24.70
N GLY A 562 -17.01 22.22 -24.28
CA GLY A 562 -16.68 21.03 -25.09
C GLY A 562 -15.38 20.27 -24.78
N ALA A 563 -14.74 20.45 -23.62
CA ALA A 563 -13.59 19.60 -23.27
C ALA A 563 -14.03 18.13 -23.08
N LYS A 564 -13.66 17.26 -24.04
CA LYS A 564 -13.83 15.80 -23.94
C LYS A 564 -13.35 15.34 -22.57
N ARG A 565 -14.26 14.80 -21.75
CA ARG A 565 -13.89 14.20 -20.46
C ARG A 565 -13.20 12.88 -20.71
N THR A 566 -11.88 12.85 -20.54
CA THR A 566 -11.12 11.60 -20.49
C THR A 566 -11.69 10.71 -19.40
N ARG A 567 -11.94 9.46 -19.72
CA ARG A 567 -12.29 8.42 -18.74
C ARG A 567 -11.56 7.13 -19.09
N TYR A 568 -11.54 6.21 -18.14
CA TYR A 568 -10.87 4.93 -18.29
C TYR A 568 -11.83 3.77 -18.10
N GLU A 569 -11.50 2.64 -18.70
CA GLU A 569 -12.05 1.34 -18.37
C GLU A 569 -10.98 0.49 -17.68
N ILE A 570 -11.41 -0.39 -16.78
CA ILE A 570 -10.51 -1.29 -16.06
C ILE A 570 -10.30 -2.54 -16.92
N GLU A 571 -9.08 -2.77 -17.38
CA GLU A 571 -8.71 -3.98 -18.12
C GLU A 571 -8.53 -5.19 -17.18
N SER A 572 -7.78 -4.98 -16.09
CA SER A 572 -7.52 -6.06 -15.12
C SER A 572 -7.19 -5.50 -13.74
N LEU A 573 -7.50 -6.33 -12.73
CA LEU A 573 -7.24 -6.07 -11.31
C LEU A 573 -6.71 -7.35 -10.65
N ARG A 574 -5.63 -7.24 -9.87
CA ARG A 574 -5.09 -8.37 -9.10
C ARG A 574 -4.22 -7.95 -7.92
N GLY A 575 -3.98 -8.89 -7.01
CA GLY A 575 -3.03 -8.74 -5.91
C GLY A 575 -1.66 -9.37 -6.20
N PHE A 576 -0.64 -8.90 -5.47
CA PHE A 576 0.68 -9.49 -5.34
C PHE A 576 1.05 -9.59 -3.87
N ASP A 577 1.58 -10.73 -3.46
CA ASP A 577 2.00 -10.94 -2.08
C ASP A 577 3.44 -10.50 -1.85
N PHE A 578 3.67 -9.19 -1.71
CA PHE A 578 4.98 -8.67 -1.30
C PHE A 578 5.36 -9.03 0.15
N PHE A 579 4.38 -9.39 0.98
CA PHE A 579 4.57 -9.58 2.41
C PHE A 579 3.88 -10.88 2.90
N PRO A 580 4.41 -12.06 2.53
CA PRO A 580 3.93 -13.32 3.05
C PRO A 580 3.88 -13.35 4.58
N GLN A 581 2.98 -14.14 5.13
CA GLN A 581 2.66 -14.22 6.57
C GLN A 581 1.97 -12.98 7.15
N THR A 582 1.73 -11.94 6.34
CA THR A 582 1.03 -10.71 6.75
C THR A 582 -0.27 -10.51 5.99
N SER A 583 -1.12 -9.60 6.48
CA SER A 583 -2.36 -9.22 5.79
C SER A 583 -2.19 -8.25 4.62
N HIS A 584 -0.98 -7.73 4.38
CA HIS A 584 -0.74 -6.78 3.31
C HIS A 584 -0.83 -7.44 1.93
N VAL A 585 -1.42 -6.71 0.97
CA VAL A 585 -1.48 -7.06 -0.45
C VAL A 585 -1.12 -5.83 -1.27
N GLU A 586 -0.28 -6.03 -2.29
CA GLU A 586 0.04 -5.01 -3.29
C GLU A 586 -0.92 -5.17 -4.47
N GLY A 587 -1.70 -4.15 -4.81
CA GLY A 587 -2.66 -4.20 -5.92
C GLY A 587 -2.06 -3.66 -7.21
N VAL A 588 -2.43 -4.29 -8.34
CA VAL A 588 -2.19 -3.74 -9.68
C VAL A 588 -3.51 -3.59 -10.41
N ALA A 589 -3.75 -2.37 -10.91
CA ALA A 589 -4.87 -2.06 -11.80
C ALA A 589 -4.34 -1.56 -13.15
N VAL A 590 -4.81 -2.17 -14.24
CA VAL A 590 -4.45 -1.77 -15.60
C VAL A 590 -5.68 -1.11 -16.23
N LEU A 591 -5.51 0.11 -16.72
CA LEU A 591 -6.59 0.95 -17.21
C LEU A 591 -6.34 1.41 -18.65
N ASN A 592 -7.36 1.36 -19.50
CA ASN A 592 -7.33 1.88 -20.86
C ASN A 592 -8.16 3.13 -20.97
N ARG A 593 -7.66 4.13 -21.70
CA ARG A 593 -8.45 5.31 -22.01
C ARG A 593 -9.59 4.93 -22.94
N VAL A 594 -10.82 5.28 -22.57
CA VAL A 594 -12.00 5.07 -23.42
C VAL A 594 -11.93 6.05 -24.58
N GLU A 595 -11.97 5.53 -25.81
CA GLU A 595 -12.04 6.37 -26.99
C GLU A 595 -13.40 7.07 -27.06
N ALA A 596 -13.39 8.35 -27.39
CA ALA A 596 -14.64 9.09 -27.58
C ALA A 596 -15.36 8.48 -28.78
N SER A 597 -16.56 7.92 -28.57
CA SER A 597 -17.44 7.53 -29.66
C SER A 597 -17.65 8.77 -30.53
N THR A 598 -17.22 8.69 -31.78
CA THR A 598 -17.68 9.59 -32.83
C THR A 598 -19.13 9.24 -33.09
N GLU A 599 -20.04 9.82 -32.31
CA GLU A 599 -21.45 9.93 -32.70
C GLU A 599 -21.64 11.04 -33.73
#